data_AF-A0AAV1WAM0-F1
#
_entry.id   AF-A0AAV1WAM0-F1
#
_cell.length_a   1.000
_cell.length_b   1.000
_cell.length_c   1.000
_cell.angle_alpha   90.00
_cell.angle_beta   90.00
_cell.angle_gamma   90.00
#
_symmetry.space_group_name_H-M   'P 1'
#
loop_
_entity.id
_entity.type
_entity.pdbx_description
1 polymer ?
#
loop_
_entity_poly.entity_id
_entity_poly.type
_entity_poly.pdbx_seq_one_letter_code
_entity_poly.pdbx_strand_id
1 'polypeptide(L)'
;MDPFYFGNAIQSIPTVASVADITSRDLHFCAELLHKNIVAHDDATVRCRVEDWEKAPGLFPLGNFDGAMITIGSNPRFPMNDNDFGWGRPIAIRSG
;
A
#
# COMPACT_ATOMS: atom_id res chain seq x y z
N MET A 1 -5.60 2.55 16.86
CA MET A 1 -5.37 1.10 16.66
C MET A 1 -4.39 0.64 17.71
N ASP A 2 -4.50 -0.59 18.21
CA ASP A 2 -3.52 -1.13 19.15
C ASP A 2 -2.14 -1.23 18.45
N PRO A 3 -1.04 -0.74 19.05
CA PRO A 3 0.30 -0.82 18.46
C PRO A 3 0.78 -2.25 18.14
N PHE A 4 0.21 -3.26 18.80
CA PHE A 4 0.51 -4.69 18.66
C PHE A 4 -0.65 -5.47 18.05
N TYR A 5 -1.60 -4.81 17.39
CA TYR A 5 -2.66 -5.51 16.66
C TYR A 5 -2.08 -6.51 15.65
N PHE A 6 -2.39 -7.79 15.86
CA PHE A 6 -1.91 -8.90 15.03
C PHE A 6 -3.01 -9.35 14.05
N GLY A 7 -3.28 -8.51 13.06
CA GLY A 7 -4.24 -8.79 12.00
C GLY A 7 -3.98 -7.94 10.76
N ASN A 8 -4.89 -8.00 9.79
CA ASN A 8 -4.75 -7.26 8.53
C ASN A 8 -5.38 -5.87 8.64
N ALA A 9 -4.55 -4.83 8.57
CA ALA A 9 -5.00 -3.44 8.41
C ALA A 9 -4.40 -2.86 7.14
N ILE A 10 -4.88 -3.36 6.00
CA ILE A 10 -4.39 -3.01 4.67
C ILE A 10 -5.57 -2.61 3.78
N GLN A 11 -5.38 -1.58 2.97
CA GLN A 11 -6.30 -1.15 1.93
C GLN A 11 -5.49 -0.71 0.71
N SER A 12 -5.96 -1.07 -0.49
CA SER A 12 -5.38 -0.58 -1.74
C SER A 12 -6.08 0.71 -2.16
N ILE A 13 -5.28 1.73 -2.48
CA ILE A 13 -5.77 2.99 -3.05
C ILE A 13 -5.32 3.12 -4.52
N PRO A 14 -6.24 2.97 -5.49
CA PRO A 14 -5.86 3.03 -6.90
C PRO A 14 -5.55 4.47 -7.30
N THR A 15 -4.44 4.66 -8.01
CA THR A 15 -4.10 5.93 -8.67
C THR A 15 -4.15 5.69 -10.18
N VAL A 16 -4.96 6.47 -10.90
CA VAL A 16 -5.21 6.26 -12.33
C VAL A 16 -4.57 7.40 -13.14
N ALA A 17 -3.87 7.03 -14.21
CA ALA A 17 -3.31 7.94 -15.19
C ALA A 17 -3.35 7.31 -16.59
N SER A 18 -3.36 8.12 -17.64
CA SER A 18 -3.26 7.59 -19.00
C SER A 18 -1.82 7.13 -19.31
N VAL A 19 -1.67 6.16 -20.20
CA VAL A 19 -0.34 5.72 -20.67
C VAL A 19 0.43 6.88 -21.31
N ALA A 20 -0.27 7.79 -21.98
CA ALA A 20 0.34 8.98 -22.57
C ALA A 20 0.91 9.91 -21.49
N ASP A 21 0.18 10.15 -20.40
CA ASP A 21 0.68 11.00 -19.30
C ASP A 21 1.91 10.37 -18.62
N ILE A 22 1.88 9.05 -18.39
CA ILE A 22 3.00 8.33 -17.75
C ILE A 22 4.26 8.36 -18.62
N THR A 23 4.11 8.24 -19.94
CA THR A 23 5.26 8.16 -20.87
C THR A 23 5.79 9.52 -21.34
N SER A 24 4.96 10.57 -21.29
CA SER A 24 5.33 11.91 -21.76
C SER A 24 5.76 12.87 -20.66
N ARG A 25 5.42 12.60 -19.40
CA ARG A 25 5.72 13.48 -18.26
C ARG A 25 6.91 12.96 -17.45
N ASP A 26 7.40 13.81 -16.55
CA ASP A 26 8.50 13.48 -15.67
C ASP A 26 8.07 12.63 -14.45
N LEU A 27 9.07 12.14 -13.71
CA LEU A 27 8.83 11.36 -12.49
C LEU A 27 8.10 12.17 -11.41
N HIS A 28 8.28 13.49 -11.38
CA HIS A 28 7.63 14.36 -10.41
C HIS A 28 6.11 14.30 -10.57
N PHE A 29 5.59 14.30 -11.80
CA PHE A 29 4.16 14.13 -12.04
C PHE A 29 3.59 12.86 -11.40
N CYS A 30 4.22 11.70 -11.65
CA CYS A 30 3.76 10.43 -11.08
C CYS A 30 3.83 10.44 -9.55
N ALA A 31 4.92 10.98 -8.98
CA ALA A 31 5.09 11.11 -7.54
C ALA A 31 4.01 12.01 -6.91
N GLU A 32 3.70 13.13 -7.55
CA GLU A 32 2.65 14.07 -7.10
C GLU A 32 1.26 13.41 -7.16
N LEU A 33 0.96 12.65 -8.21
CA LEU A 33 -0.30 11.93 -8.34
C LEU A 33 -0.50 10.93 -7.20
N LEU A 34 0.53 10.13 -6.92
CA LEU A 34 0.54 9.17 -5.81
C LEU A 34 0.40 9.89 -4.47
N HIS A 35 1.14 10.99 -4.27
CA HIS A 35 1.11 11.76 -3.03
C HIS A 35 -0.28 12.34 -2.76
N LYS A 36 -0.93 12.95 -3.76
CA LYS A 36 -2.30 13.48 -3.62
C LYS A 36 -3.27 12.40 -3.17
N ASN A 37 -3.17 11.21 -3.74
CA ASN A 37 -4.05 10.10 -3.38
C ASN A 37 -3.77 9.59 -1.95
N ILE A 38 -2.49 9.48 -1.55
CA ILE A 38 -2.10 9.10 -0.19
C ILE A 38 -2.63 10.11 0.84
N VAL A 39 -2.49 11.41 0.57
CA VAL A 39 -2.96 12.47 1.49
C VAL A 39 -4.48 12.50 1.59
N ALA A 40 -5.19 12.21 0.51
CA ALA A 40 -6.65 12.13 0.51
C ALA A 40 -7.19 10.90 1.25
N HIS A 41 -6.38 9.85 1.45
CA HIS A 41 -6.79 8.62 2.13
C HIS A 41 -6.71 8.76 3.65
N ASP A 42 -7.63 9.54 4.21
CA ASP A 42 -7.71 9.88 5.62
C ASP A 42 -8.55 8.88 6.46
N ASP A 43 -8.71 9.15 7.76
CA ASP A 43 -9.48 8.31 8.69
C ASP A 43 -10.94 8.14 8.24
N ALA A 44 -11.58 9.19 7.71
CA ALA A 44 -12.94 9.13 7.22
C ALA A 44 -13.06 8.19 6.01
N THR A 45 -12.12 8.30 5.06
CA THR A 45 -12.07 7.44 3.86
C THR A 45 -11.82 5.98 4.25
N VAL A 46 -10.93 5.73 5.20
CA VAL A 46 -10.65 4.37 5.72
C VAL A 46 -11.91 3.76 6.34
N ARG A 47 -12.61 4.50 7.22
CA ARG A 47 -13.84 4.01 7.89
C ARG A 47 -14.97 3.75 6.90
N CYS A 48 -15.19 4.66 5.95
CA CYS A 48 -16.19 4.48 4.90
C CYS A 48 -15.96 3.15 4.16
N ARG A 49 -14.70 2.85 3.82
CA ARG A 49 -14.35 1.60 3.14
C ARG A 49 -14.53 0.36 4.02
N VAL A 50 -14.34 0.47 5.34
CA VAL A 50 -14.64 -0.61 6.29
C VAL A 50 -16.15 -0.86 6.34
N GLU A 51 -16.97 0.18 6.47
CA GLU A 51 -18.43 0.08 6.49
C GLU A 51 -18.98 -0.57 5.21
N ASP A 52 -18.44 -0.19 4.05
CA ASP A 52 -18.86 -0.77 2.78
C ASP A 52 -18.46 -2.25 2.66
N TRP A 53 -17.29 -2.62 3.16
CA TRP A 53 -16.87 -4.02 3.23
C TRP A 53 -17.72 -4.82 4.23
N GLU A 54 -18.12 -4.26 5.36
CA GLU A 54 -19.00 -4.93 6.33
C GLU A 54 -20.40 -5.20 5.77
N LYS A 55 -20.92 -4.29 4.92
CA LYS A 55 -22.20 -4.48 4.22
C LYS A 55 -22.13 -5.59 3.15
N ALA A 56 -20.99 -5.72 2.49
CA ALA A 56 -20.77 -6.69 1.42
C ALA A 56 -19.37 -7.32 1.52
N PRO A 57 -19.16 -8.28 2.45
CA PRO A 57 -17.85 -8.85 2.69
C PRO A 57 -17.31 -9.56 1.44
N GLY A 58 -16.08 -9.23 1.10
CA GLY A 58 -15.36 -9.81 -0.03
C GLY A 58 -13.91 -10.10 0.31
N LEU A 59 -13.29 -10.93 -0.53
CA LEU A 59 -11.84 -11.15 -0.45
C LEU A 59 -11.10 -9.87 -0.84
N PHE A 60 -9.94 -9.65 -0.22
CA PHE A 60 -9.05 -8.56 -0.62
C PHE A 60 -8.68 -8.74 -2.10
N PRO A 61 -8.88 -7.73 -2.96
CA PRO A 61 -8.66 -7.87 -4.39
C PRO A 61 -7.16 -7.92 -4.69
N LEU A 62 -6.60 -9.12 -4.65
CA LEU A 62 -5.24 -9.40 -5.10
C LEU A 62 -5.25 -9.60 -6.61
N GLY A 63 -4.43 -8.83 -7.33
CA GLY A 63 -4.12 -9.08 -8.74
C GLY A 63 -4.22 -7.85 -9.64
N ASN A 64 -4.06 -8.11 -10.92
CA ASN A 64 -4.13 -7.13 -12.01
C ASN A 64 -5.29 -7.53 -12.93
N PHE A 65 -6.52 -7.17 -12.54
CA PHE A 65 -7.72 -7.67 -13.21
C PHE A 65 -7.87 -7.15 -14.65
N ASP A 66 -7.28 -6.00 -14.97
CA ASP A 66 -7.36 -5.35 -16.28
C ASP A 66 -6.07 -5.51 -17.12
N GLY A 67 -5.03 -6.12 -16.55
CA GLY A 67 -3.72 -6.27 -17.20
C GLY A 67 -2.89 -4.98 -17.23
N ALA A 68 -3.45 -3.84 -16.82
CA ALA A 68 -2.80 -2.51 -16.89
C ALA A 68 -2.45 -1.94 -15.50
N MET A 69 -2.76 -2.66 -14.42
CA MET A 69 -2.47 -2.24 -13.07
C MET A 69 -1.11 -2.75 -12.55
N ILE A 70 -0.36 -1.85 -11.91
CA ILE A 70 0.82 -2.19 -11.12
C ILE A 70 0.46 -2.03 -9.64
N THR A 71 0.59 -3.11 -8.88
CA THR A 71 0.42 -3.07 -7.41
C THR A 71 1.77 -2.92 -6.76
N ILE A 72 1.92 -1.92 -5.90
CA ILE A 72 3.15 -1.67 -5.15
C ILE A 72 2.82 -1.79 -3.66
N GLY A 73 3.51 -2.69 -2.97
CA GLY A 73 3.41 -2.85 -1.52
C GLY A 73 4.81 -2.93 -0.93
N SER A 74 5.15 -1.98 -0.07
CA SER A 74 6.31 -2.09 0.83
C SER A 74 6.11 -1.15 2.01
N ASN A 75 6.59 -1.54 3.18
CA ASN A 75 6.61 -0.66 4.34
C ASN A 75 8.03 -0.59 4.91
N PRO A 76 8.81 0.45 4.58
CA PRO A 76 10.18 0.58 5.11
C PRO A 76 10.19 0.86 6.61
N ARG A 77 9.04 1.15 7.23
CA ARG A 77 8.93 1.48 8.65
C ARG A 77 8.87 0.26 9.55
N PHE A 78 8.70 -0.94 8.99
CA PHE A 78 8.71 -2.14 9.81
C PHE A 78 10.16 -2.40 10.27
N PRO A 79 10.42 -2.56 11.58
CA PRO A 79 11.77 -2.61 12.15
C PRO A 79 12.43 -3.98 11.93
N MET A 80 12.39 -4.49 10.69
CA MET A 80 12.92 -5.81 10.33
C MET A 80 14.43 -5.92 10.55
N ASN A 81 15.16 -4.81 10.47
CA ASN A 81 16.61 -4.76 10.69
C ASN A 81 17.00 -4.83 12.18
N ASP A 82 16.04 -4.67 13.09
CA ASP A 82 16.29 -4.67 14.53
C ASP A 82 16.10 -6.06 15.18
N ASN A 83 15.66 -7.05 14.39
CA ASN A 83 15.46 -8.41 14.87
C ASN A 83 16.80 -9.10 15.17
N ASP A 84 17.08 -9.39 16.44
CA ASP A 84 18.22 -10.18 16.88
C ASP A 84 17.74 -11.36 17.73
N PHE A 85 17.98 -12.58 17.24
CA PHE A 85 17.60 -13.82 17.91
C PHE A 85 18.76 -14.43 18.74
N GLY A 86 19.84 -13.67 18.94
CA GLY A 86 21.05 -14.11 19.67
C GLY A 86 22.27 -14.37 18.77
N TRP A 87 22.16 -14.10 17.47
CA TRP A 87 23.24 -14.29 16.49
C TRP A 87 23.71 -12.97 15.86
N GLY A 88 23.18 -11.83 16.33
CA GLY A 88 23.44 -10.51 15.75
C GLY A 88 22.35 -10.07 14.78
N ARG A 89 22.42 -8.80 14.37
CA ARG A 89 21.42 -8.16 13.50
C ARG A 89 21.50 -8.65 12.05
N PRO A 90 20.40 -8.55 11.28
CA PRO A 90 20.39 -8.94 9.87
C PRO A 90 21.30 -8.04 9.03
N ILE A 91 22.03 -8.64 8.08
CA ILE A 91 22.86 -7.92 7.11
C ILE A 91 22.03 -7.49 5.89
N ALA A 92 20.98 -8.22 5.56
CA ALA A 92 20.05 -7.92 4.48
C ALA A 92 18.68 -8.54 4.75
N ILE A 93 17.62 -7.88 4.24
CA ILE A 93 16.24 -8.37 4.25
C ILE A 93 15.79 -8.48 2.80
N ARG A 94 15.08 -9.57 2.47
CA ARG A 94 14.52 -9.79 1.13
C ARG A 94 13.04 -10.13 1.27
N SER A 95 12.24 -9.68 0.31
CA SER A 95 10.91 -10.25 0.10
C SER A 95 11.04 -11.53 -0.71
N GLY A 96 10.26 -12.55 -0.33
CA GLY A 96 9.91 -13.64 -1.24
C GLY A 96 8.86 -13.22 -2.24
#